data_AF-A0AAD9DR16-F1
#
_entry.id   AF-A0AAD9DR16-F1
#
_cell.length_a   1.000
_cell.length_b   1.000
_cell.length_c   1.000
_cell.angle_alpha   90.00
_cell.angle_beta   90.00
_cell.angle_gamma   90.00
#
_symmetry.space_group_name_H-M   'P 1'
#
loop_
_entity.id
_entity.type
_entity.pdbx_description
1 polymer ?
#
loop_
_entity_poly.entity_id
_entity_poly.type
_entity_poly.pdbx_seq_one_letter_code
_entity_poly.pdbx_strand_id
1 'polypeptide(L)'
;MRLMTRRLEPLPEEVLQQRPNLNAVRSIEKVLEAHGKYWRCLQRSGSTLGYSLIEAQKCESEEAETVTAMASLSVAAKHMGKRSEEEPMEEEPPL
;
A
#
# COMPACT_ATOMS: atom_id res chain seq x y z
N MET A 1 1.59 21.89 24.32
CA MET A 1 1.72 22.94 23.30
C MET A 1 2.07 22.28 21.97
N ARG A 2 1.05 21.96 21.14
CA ARG A 2 1.27 21.79 19.70
C ARG A 2 1.19 23.20 19.12
N LEU A 3 2.22 23.58 18.37
CA LEU A 3 2.20 24.84 17.62
C LEU A 3 0.94 24.87 16.76
N MET A 4 0.30 26.04 16.78
CA MET A 4 -1.03 26.35 16.24
C MET A 4 -1.21 25.77 14.83
N THR A 5 -2.46 25.52 14.46
CA THR A 5 -2.95 25.15 13.12
C THR A 5 -2.57 26.18 12.05
N ARG A 6 -1.27 26.42 11.85
CA ARG A 6 -0.69 27.14 10.73
C ARG A 6 -0.29 26.08 9.73
N ARG A 7 -0.74 26.24 8.49
CA ARG A 7 -0.22 25.43 7.38
C ARG A 7 1.29 25.69 7.31
N LEU A 8 2.07 24.61 7.33
CA LEU A 8 3.49 24.67 7.06
C LEU A 8 3.69 25.03 5.58
N GLU A 9 4.74 25.77 5.27
CA GLU A 9 5.14 25.99 3.89
C GLU A 9 5.47 24.63 3.25
N PRO A 10 5.02 24.39 2.01
CA PRO A 10 5.28 23.13 1.33
C PRO A 10 6.79 22.95 1.14
N LEU A 11 7.23 21.70 1.25
CA LEU A 11 8.62 21.34 0.93
C LEU A 11 8.88 21.59 -0.56
N PRO A 12 10.11 22.01 -0.94
CA PRO A 12 10.49 22.14 -2.35
C PRO A 12 10.35 20.81 -3.08
N GLU A 13 9.94 20.86 -4.34
CA GLU A 13 9.70 19.66 -5.18
C GLU A 13 10.96 18.81 -5.31
N GLU A 14 12.13 19.44 -5.35
CA GLU A 14 13.42 18.76 -5.43
C GLU A 14 13.66 17.87 -4.21
N VAL A 15 13.25 18.33 -3.02
CA VAL A 15 13.34 17.57 -1.77
C VAL A 15 12.34 16.43 -1.75
N LEU A 16 11.14 16.64 -2.31
CA LEU A 16 10.09 15.63 -2.40
C LEU A 16 10.48 14.47 -3.33
N GLN A 17 11.18 14.77 -4.43
CA GLN A 17 11.70 13.80 -5.40
C GLN A 17 13.07 13.22 -5.02
N GLN A 18 13.78 13.83 -4.08
CA GLN A 18 15.10 13.36 -3.67
C GLN A 18 14.99 12.02 -2.93
N ARG A 19 15.71 11.02 -3.45
CA ARG A 19 15.90 9.76 -2.71
C ARG A 19 16.87 9.95 -1.54
N PRO A 20 16.63 9.29 -0.40
CA PRO A 20 17.58 9.29 0.70
C PRO A 20 18.96 8.82 0.26
N ASN A 21 20.01 9.40 0.85
CA ASN A 21 21.37 8.94 0.57
C ASN A 21 21.59 7.52 1.11
N LEU A 22 22.48 6.75 0.49
CA LEU A 22 22.73 5.35 0.84
C LEU A 22 23.17 5.16 2.30
N ASN A 23 23.87 6.13 2.89
CA ASN A 23 24.29 6.05 4.29
C ASN A 23 23.10 6.19 5.24
N ALA A 24 22.14 7.06 4.91
CA ALA A 24 20.89 7.21 5.65
C ALA A 24 20.04 5.94 5.54
N VAL A 25 19.90 5.37 4.34
CA VAL A 25 19.19 4.09 4.13
C VAL A 25 19.81 2.99 5.01
N ARG A 26 21.12 2.77 4.91
CA ARG A 26 21.84 1.78 5.72
C ARG A 26 21.72 2.02 7.22
N SER A 27 21.70 3.29 7.64
CA SER A 27 21.55 3.64 9.06
C SER A 27 20.16 3.29 9.57
N ILE A 28 19.13 3.56 8.77
CA ILE A 28 17.74 3.24 9.10
C ILE A 28 17.50 1.72 9.07
N GLU A 29 18.06 1.00 8.09
CA GLU A 29 18.00 -0.46 8.01
C GLU A 29 18.50 -1.13 9.30
N LYS A 30 19.64 -0.67 9.83
CA LYS A 30 20.17 -1.17 11.11
C LYS A 30 19.22 -0.91 12.29
N VAL A 31 18.55 0.24 12.30
CA VAL A 31 17.55 0.57 13.33
C VAL A 31 16.34 -0.36 13.20
N LEU A 32 15.87 -0.62 11.97
CA LEU A 32 14.78 -1.56 11.73
C LEU A 32 15.16 -2.98 12.13
N GLU A 33 16.39 -3.42 11.88
CA GLU A 33 16.87 -4.74 12.30
C GLU A 33 16.86 -4.88 13.83
N ALA A 34 17.38 -3.87 14.54
CA ALA A 34 17.42 -3.89 16.01
C ALA A 34 16.03 -3.85 16.66
N HIS A 35 15.10 -3.09 16.06
CA HIS A 35 13.78 -2.83 16.64
C HIS A 35 12.64 -3.68 16.05
N GLY A 36 12.84 -4.31 14.89
CA GLY A 36 11.82 -5.10 14.19
C GLY A 36 11.33 -6.32 14.96
N LYS A 37 12.14 -6.82 15.91
CA LYS A 37 11.72 -7.86 16.86
C LYS A 37 10.66 -7.40 17.87
N TYR A 38 10.60 -6.10 18.15
CA TYR A 38 9.69 -5.55 19.15
C TYR A 38 8.46 -4.88 18.51
N TRP A 39 8.62 -4.32 17.31
CA TRP A 39 7.59 -3.53 16.64
C TRP A 39 7.18 -4.19 15.32
N ARG A 40 5.96 -4.74 15.26
CA ARG A 40 5.42 -5.38 14.04
C ARG A 40 5.32 -4.43 12.85
N CYS A 41 5.03 -3.14 13.07
CA CYS A 41 4.97 -2.16 12.00
C CYS A 41 6.31 -2.02 11.26
N LEU A 42 7.44 -2.21 11.97
CA LEU A 42 8.77 -2.05 11.37
C LEU A 42 9.18 -3.22 10.46
N GLN A 43 8.50 -4.37 10.56
CA GLN A 43 8.83 -5.56 9.76
C GLN A 43 8.50 -5.40 8.27
N ARG A 44 7.56 -4.50 7.94
CA ARG A 44 7.09 -4.29 6.56
C ARG A 44 7.77 -3.12 5.84
N SER A 45 8.49 -2.28 6.58
CA SER A 45 8.99 -0.98 6.09
C SER A 45 10.37 -1.01 5.43
N GLY A 46 11.05 -2.17 5.37
CA GLY A 46 12.40 -2.27 4.80
C GLY A 46 12.47 -1.96 3.30
N SER A 47 11.45 -2.39 2.53
CA SER A 47 11.46 -2.29 1.06
C SER A 47 11.33 -0.85 0.52
N THR A 48 10.85 0.09 1.34
CA THR A 48 10.52 1.46 0.91
C THR A 48 11.56 2.49 1.36
N LEU A 49 12.60 2.08 2.12
CA LEU A 49 13.56 3.01 2.74
C LEU A 49 14.40 3.81 1.74
N GLY A 50 14.54 3.32 0.51
CA GLY A 50 15.29 3.99 -0.56
C GLY A 50 14.44 4.91 -1.45
N TYR A 51 13.14 4.99 -1.22
CA TYR A 51 12.23 5.79 -2.05
C TYR A 51 12.22 7.25 -1.62
N SER A 52 12.04 8.13 -2.59
CA SER A 52 11.68 9.53 -2.34
C SER A 52 10.26 9.62 -1.74
N LEU A 53 9.87 10.80 -1.25
CA LEU A 53 8.56 10.96 -0.63
C LEU A 53 7.44 10.69 -1.64
N ILE A 54 7.58 11.19 -2.87
CA ILE A 54 6.59 11.01 -3.93
C ILE A 54 6.49 9.54 -4.35
N GLU A 55 7.62 8.85 -4.48
CA GLU A 55 7.64 7.42 -4.81
C GLU A 55 6.97 6.57 -3.72
N ALA A 56 7.26 6.86 -2.46
CA ALA A 56 6.63 6.18 -1.34
C ALA A 56 5.11 6.42 -1.30
N GLN A 57 4.68 7.68 -1.49
CA GLN A 57 3.26 8.04 -1.52
C GLN A 57 2.53 7.38 -2.70
N LYS A 58 3.16 7.32 -3.87
CA LYS A 58 2.58 6.67 -5.04
C LYS A 58 2.41 5.17 -4.80
N CYS A 59 3.43 4.50 -4.26
CA CYS A 59 3.34 3.08 -3.91
C CYS A 59 2.21 2.79 -2.92
N GLU A 60 2.04 3.65 -1.91
CA GLU A 60 0.95 3.55 -0.95
C GLU A 60 -0.43 3.73 -1.61
N SER A 61 -0.57 4.70 -2.53
CA SER A 61 -1.81 4.93 -3.28
C SER A 61 -2.17 3.70 -4.13
N GLU A 62 -1.20 3.15 -4.86
CA GLU A 62 -1.39 1.97 -5.69
C GLU A 62 -1.83 0.76 -4.85
N GLU A 63 -1.19 0.53 -3.70
CA GLU A 63 -1.61 -0.51 -2.75
C GLU A 63 -3.04 -0.28 -2.24
N ALA A 64 -3.38 0.95 -1.84
CA ALA A 64 -4.72 1.27 -1.35
C ALA A 64 -5.80 1.14 -2.43
N GLU A 65 -5.51 1.53 -3.66
CA GLU A 65 -6.39 1.41 -4.82
C GLU A 65 -6.66 -0.05 -5.15
N THR A 66 -5.64 -0.91 -5.14
CA THR A 66 -5.82 -2.34 -5.40
C THR A 66 -6.72 -3.00 -4.35
N VAL A 67 -6.52 -2.70 -3.06
CA VAL A 67 -7.38 -3.17 -1.97
C VAL A 67 -8.81 -2.66 -2.14
N THR A 68 -8.97 -1.40 -2.54
CA THR A 68 -10.27 -0.79 -2.79
C THR A 68 -11.01 -1.50 -3.94
N ALA A 69 -10.33 -1.75 -5.06
CA ALA A 69 -10.89 -2.48 -6.19
C ALA A 69 -11.32 -3.91 -5.80
N MET A 70 -10.51 -4.62 -5.02
CA MET A 70 -10.87 -5.97 -4.50
C MET A 70 -12.10 -5.92 -3.59
N ALA A 71 -12.22 -4.91 -2.73
CA ALA A 71 -13.39 -4.71 -1.89
C ALA A 71 -14.65 -4.42 -2.74
N SER A 72 -14.54 -3.61 -3.80
CA SER A 72 -15.63 -3.33 -4.74
C SER A 72 -16.16 -4.60 -5.40
N LEU A 73 -15.28 -5.53 -5.79
CA LEU A 73 -15.69 -6.82 -6.37
C LEU A 73 -16.50 -7.67 -5.38
N SER A 74 -16.11 -7.70 -4.10
CA SER A 74 -16.82 -8.46 -3.06
C SER A 74 -18.23 -7.93 -2.80
N VAL A 75 -18.42 -6.61 -2.87
CA VAL A 75 -19.74 -5.97 -2.73
C VAL A 75 -20.58 -6.17 -4.00
N ALA A 76 -19.98 -6.03 -5.18
CA ALA A 76 -20.66 -6.31 -6.45
C ALA A 76 -21.15 -7.77 -6.53
N ALA A 77 -20.35 -8.73 -6.05
CA ALA A 77 -20.75 -10.13 -5.97
C ALA A 77 -21.95 -10.37 -5.04
N LYS A 78 -22.06 -9.63 -3.92
CA LYS A 78 -23.26 -9.68 -3.05
C LYS A 78 -24.53 -9.16 -3.74
N HIS A 79 -24.40 -8.23 -4.69
CA HIS A 79 -25.52 -7.72 -5.47
C HIS A 79 -25.85 -8.61 -6.68
N MET A 80 -24.85 -9.30 -7.24
CA MET A 80 -25.02 -10.26 -8.34
C MET A 80 -25.59 -11.60 -7.86
N GLY A 81 -25.38 -12.01 -6.61
CA GLY A 81 -25.96 -13.23 -6.02
C GLY A 81 -27.49 -13.26 -5.86
N LYS A 82 -28.23 -12.27 -6.39
CA LYS A 82 -29.69 -12.35 -6.59
C LYS A 82 -30.09 -12.73 -8.01
N ARG A 83 -29.15 -12.97 -8.91
CA ARG A 83 -29.40 -13.39 -10.29
C ARG A 83 -28.31 -14.39 -10.69
N SER A 84 -28.73 -15.61 -11.02
CA SER A 84 -27.89 -16.74 -11.47
C SER A 84 -27.45 -17.73 -10.37
N GLU A 85 -28.43 -18.42 -9.78
CA GLU A 85 -28.32 -19.88 -9.64
C GLU A 85 -28.56 -20.44 -11.06
N GLU A 86 -27.50 -20.72 -11.81
CA GLU A 86 -27.57 -21.61 -12.97
C GLU A 86 -26.53 -22.70 -12.75
N GLU A 87 -27.05 -23.91 -12.53
CA GLU A 87 -26.32 -25.13 -12.15
C GLU A 87 -25.21 -25.50 -13.15
N PRO A 88 -24.16 -26.22 -12.71
CA PRO A 88 -23.11 -26.69 -13.60
C PRO A 88 -23.70 -27.65 -14.64
N MET A 89 -23.67 -27.21 -15.90
CA MET A 89 -24.16 -27.95 -17.06
C MET A 89 -23.52 -29.35 -17.11
N GLU A 90 -24.33 -30.41 -16.98
CA GLU A 90 -23.88 -31.77 -17.28
C GLU A 90 -23.65 -31.87 -18.80
N GLU A 91 -22.42 -32.16 -19.21
CA GLU A 91 -22.05 -32.36 -20.61
C GLU A 91 -22.65 -33.69 -21.10
N GLU A 92 -23.71 -33.63 -21.90
CA GLU A 92 -24.28 -34.83 -22.51
C GLU A 92 -23.40 -35.27 -23.70
N PRO A 93 -22.95 -36.54 -23.75
CA PRO A 93 -22.06 -37.01 -24.81
C PRO A 93 -22.79 -37.13 -26.15
N PRO A 94 -22.13 -36.82 -27.29
CA PRO A 94 -22.77 -36.87 -28.61
C PRO A 94 -23.06 -38.31 -29.05
N LEU A 95 -24.25 -38.49 -29.66
CA LEU A 95 -24.77 -39.75 -30.22
C LEU A 95 -23.88 -40.39 -31.29
#